data_AF-A0A6H9WQD4-F1
#
_entry.id   AF-A0A6H9WQD4-F1
#
_cell.length_a   1.000
_cell.length_b   1.000
_cell.length_c   1.000
_cell.angle_alpha   90.00
_cell.angle_beta   90.00
_cell.angle_gamma   90.00
#
_symmetry.space_group_name_H-M   'P 1'
#
loop_
_entity.id
_entity.type
_entity.pdbx_description
1 polymer ?
#
loop_
_entity_poly.entity_id
_entity_poly.type
_entity_poly.pdbx_seq_one_letter_code
_entity_poly.pdbx_strand_id
1 'polypeptide(L)'
;MTSAPGDGRARHGDVSFARHFARLFSCAPQFLGDPVDVPGGGHVAIARYVHNGIASVVTLGLERVSLPGGARIELLCEVVETQKAAAEVTVRIALQRVMGALGDAARGPFQPGDVWINDVPFLAGTRIQAIVGVDAQWSGRDQNVHDENGAVVGWVNEVVMLTRNEGKRVAVDGIVPLIEAAAAAPAARFDVLRDDMVEPPAPVPREPCLVTLDALERGVRWMQRDADGRYLAISLTESAEYLADPENFTAIALAEIVVGVPSLRGFAARAQPGEYAMLEGDVWSFGALSDSGAPAAGTRPNPASPHAAPRERSRRDPEESV
;
A
#
# COMPACT_ATOMS: atom_id res chain seq x y z
N MET A 1 -29.88 41.04 -11.15
CA MET A 1 -29.09 39.86 -10.72
C MET A 1 -27.68 40.33 -10.45
N THR A 2 -27.38 40.55 -9.18
CA THR A 2 -26.11 41.07 -8.67
C THR A 2 -25.08 39.96 -8.63
N SER A 3 -23.96 40.15 -9.32
CA SER A 3 -22.77 39.29 -9.26
C SER A 3 -22.16 39.33 -7.86
N ALA A 4 -21.96 38.16 -7.26
CA ALA A 4 -21.19 38.03 -6.02
C ALA A 4 -19.71 38.42 -6.26
N PRO A 5 -19.04 39.08 -5.31
CA PRO A 5 -17.64 39.48 -5.46
C PRO A 5 -16.75 38.23 -5.40
N GLY A 6 -16.10 37.91 -6.52
CA GLY A 6 -15.10 36.85 -6.59
C GLY A 6 -13.86 37.25 -5.82
N ASP A 7 -13.57 36.53 -4.74
CA ASP A 7 -12.35 36.68 -3.96
C ASP A 7 -11.14 36.34 -4.84
N GLY A 8 -10.24 37.31 -5.03
CA GLY A 8 -9.11 37.28 -5.97
C GLY A 8 -7.98 36.31 -5.59
N ARG A 9 -8.30 35.25 -4.84
CA ARG A 9 -7.40 34.16 -4.42
C ARG A 9 -7.26 33.07 -5.49
N ALA A 10 -8.20 32.98 -6.42
CA ALA A 10 -8.10 32.12 -7.62
C ALA A 10 -7.40 32.86 -8.77
N ARG A 11 -6.15 33.30 -8.61
CA ARG A 11 -5.40 33.91 -9.72
C ARG A 11 -4.86 32.82 -10.65
N HIS A 12 -5.49 32.71 -11.82
CA HIS A 12 -5.04 32.03 -13.05
C HIS A 12 -4.58 30.56 -12.90
N GLY A 13 -5.51 29.71 -12.50
CA GLY A 13 -5.42 28.26 -12.72
C GLY A 13 -6.17 27.80 -13.97
N ASP A 14 -5.92 26.56 -14.40
CA ASP A 14 -6.76 25.92 -15.41
C ASP A 14 -8.18 25.80 -14.82
N VAL A 15 -9.09 26.65 -15.31
CA VAL A 15 -10.47 26.74 -14.83
C VAL A 15 -11.19 25.39 -14.93
N SER A 16 -10.65 24.45 -15.71
CA SER A 16 -11.16 23.10 -15.90
C SER A 16 -11.28 22.31 -14.60
N PHE A 17 -10.28 22.34 -13.70
CA PHE A 17 -10.37 21.59 -12.42
C PHE A 17 -11.38 22.21 -11.45
N ALA A 18 -11.34 23.53 -11.25
CA ALA A 18 -12.31 24.22 -10.41
C ALA A 18 -13.75 24.04 -10.92
N ARG A 19 -13.94 24.10 -12.24
CA ARG A 19 -15.23 23.84 -12.90
C ARG A 19 -15.64 22.37 -12.79
N HIS A 20 -14.69 21.44 -12.92
CA HIS A 20 -14.94 20.02 -12.74
C HIS A 20 -15.49 19.76 -11.32
N PHE A 21 -14.83 20.23 -10.27
CA PHE A 21 -15.32 20.05 -8.90
C PHE A 21 -16.64 20.77 -8.62
N ALA A 22 -16.84 21.99 -9.13
CA ALA A 22 -18.10 22.71 -8.97
C ALA A 22 -19.27 21.97 -9.63
N ARG A 23 -19.06 21.35 -10.81
CA ARG A 23 -20.05 20.48 -11.46
C ARG A 23 -20.25 19.19 -10.66
N LEU A 24 -19.15 18.55 -10.27
CA LEU A 24 -19.16 17.26 -9.57
C LEU A 24 -19.95 17.33 -8.26
N PHE A 25 -19.73 18.38 -7.47
CA PHE A 25 -20.35 18.55 -6.16
C PHE A 25 -21.58 19.47 -6.17
N SER A 26 -21.91 20.07 -7.32
CA SER A 26 -23.06 20.98 -7.50
C SER A 26 -23.12 22.11 -6.47
N CYS A 27 -21.97 22.59 -5.99
CA CYS A 27 -21.87 23.68 -5.03
C CYS A 27 -20.60 24.53 -5.24
N ALA A 28 -20.60 25.72 -4.67
CA ALA A 28 -19.45 26.63 -4.74
C ALA A 28 -18.35 26.21 -3.74
N PRO A 29 -17.07 26.41 -4.09
CA PRO A 29 -15.97 26.13 -3.17
C PRO A 29 -15.94 27.11 -1.99
N GLN A 30 -15.58 26.59 -0.83
CA GLN A 30 -15.09 27.37 0.30
C GLN A 30 -13.57 27.18 0.42
N PHE A 31 -12.79 28.24 0.17
CA PHE A 31 -11.33 28.19 0.34
C PHE A 31 -10.94 28.11 1.81
N LEU A 32 -9.96 27.26 2.12
CA LEU A 32 -9.49 26.96 3.46
C LEU A 32 -8.11 27.59 3.70
N GLY A 33 -8.09 28.66 4.50
CA GLY A 33 -6.86 29.37 4.85
C GLY A 33 -6.18 30.04 3.65
N ASP A 34 -4.89 30.29 3.79
CA ASP A 34 -4.06 30.82 2.72
C ASP A 34 -3.47 29.69 1.86
N PRO A 35 -3.16 29.97 0.57
CA PRO A 35 -2.52 29.00 -0.30
C PRO A 35 -1.22 28.44 0.29
N VAL A 36 -0.95 27.17 0.01
CA VAL A 36 0.28 26.48 0.41
C VAL A 36 1.35 26.72 -0.64
N ASP A 37 2.49 27.23 -0.21
CA ASP A 37 3.70 27.32 -1.04
C ASP A 37 4.30 25.93 -1.21
N VAL A 38 4.56 25.54 -2.45
CA VAL A 38 5.11 24.21 -2.76
C VAL A 38 6.56 24.30 -3.26
N PRO A 39 7.45 23.36 -2.87
CA PRO A 39 8.81 23.29 -3.39
C PRO A 39 8.85 23.23 -4.92
N GLY A 40 9.70 24.08 -5.54
CA GLY A 40 9.79 24.20 -7.00
C GLY A 40 8.96 25.35 -7.60
N GLY A 41 8.25 26.11 -6.76
CA GLY A 41 7.47 27.28 -7.17
C GLY A 41 6.01 26.95 -7.45
N GLY A 42 5.11 27.80 -6.94
CA GLY A 42 3.67 27.65 -7.10
C GLY A 42 2.91 27.82 -5.79
N HIS A 43 1.63 28.13 -5.91
CA HIS A 43 0.69 28.24 -4.79
C HIS A 43 -0.46 27.26 -5.03
N VAL A 44 -0.69 26.37 -4.07
CA VAL A 44 -1.79 25.41 -4.08
C VAL A 44 -2.83 25.84 -3.07
N ALA A 45 -4.01 26.23 -3.53
CA ALA A 45 -5.14 26.50 -2.66
C ALA A 45 -5.79 25.18 -2.21
N ILE A 46 -6.43 25.20 -1.04
CA ILE A 46 -7.27 24.10 -0.58
C ILE A 46 -8.70 24.60 -0.53
N ALA A 47 -9.62 23.85 -1.11
CA ALA A 47 -11.03 24.19 -1.16
C ALA A 47 -11.89 23.04 -0.62
N ARG A 48 -13.01 23.41 0.00
CA ARG A 48 -14.02 22.48 0.51
C ARG A 48 -15.34 22.68 -0.22
N TYR A 49 -15.99 21.57 -0.50
CA TYR A 49 -17.35 21.46 -1.01
C TYR A 49 -18.16 20.63 -0.02
N VAL A 50 -19.36 21.09 0.33
CA VAL A 50 -20.25 20.35 1.24
C VAL A 50 -21.52 20.00 0.47
N HIS A 51 -21.80 18.71 0.35
CA HIS A 51 -22.92 18.18 -0.41
C HIS A 51 -23.40 16.88 0.23
N ASN A 52 -24.72 16.67 0.30
CA ASN A 52 -25.32 15.41 0.75
C ASN A 52 -24.76 14.85 2.09
N GLY A 53 -24.41 15.74 3.04
CA GLY A 53 -23.81 15.34 4.33
C GLY A 53 -22.34 14.90 4.26
N ILE A 54 -21.67 15.08 3.11
CA ILE A 54 -20.26 14.83 2.87
C ILE A 54 -19.52 16.16 2.69
N ALA A 55 -18.32 16.25 3.26
CA ALA A 55 -17.35 17.29 2.96
C ALA A 55 -16.26 16.71 2.06
N SER A 56 -16.15 17.25 0.86
CA SER A 56 -15.09 16.95 -0.11
C SER A 56 -14.06 18.07 -0.07
N VAL A 57 -12.82 17.75 0.27
CA VAL A 57 -11.70 18.69 0.29
C VAL A 57 -10.76 18.38 -0.86
N VAL A 58 -10.39 19.41 -1.61
CA VAL A 58 -9.55 19.30 -2.80
C VAL A 58 -8.41 20.29 -2.78
N THR A 59 -7.34 19.98 -3.51
CA THR A 59 -6.38 21.00 -3.94
C THR A 59 -6.89 21.73 -5.19
N LEU A 60 -6.45 22.97 -5.34
CA LEU A 60 -6.61 23.78 -6.55
C LEU A 60 -5.29 24.50 -6.81
N GLY A 61 -4.56 24.07 -7.83
CA GLY A 61 -3.24 24.58 -8.20
C GLY A 61 -2.14 23.54 -8.28
N LEU A 62 -2.40 22.30 -7.86
CA LEU A 62 -1.41 21.25 -7.91
C LEU A 62 -1.11 20.82 -9.35
N GLU A 63 -2.07 20.96 -10.26
CA GLU A 63 -1.97 20.60 -11.67
C GLU A 63 -0.94 21.43 -12.45
N ARG A 64 -0.52 22.58 -11.89
CA ARG A 64 0.52 23.48 -12.44
C ARG A 64 1.91 23.17 -11.90
N VAL A 65 2.01 22.35 -10.85
CA VAL A 65 3.28 21.99 -10.25
C VAL A 65 3.95 20.94 -11.13
N SER A 66 5.23 21.12 -11.45
CA SER A 66 5.96 20.16 -12.28
C SER A 66 6.22 18.86 -11.53
N LEU A 67 5.35 17.86 -11.71
CA LEU A 67 5.48 16.52 -11.14
C LEU A 67 6.20 15.56 -12.11
N PRO A 68 6.81 14.46 -11.60
CA PRO A 68 7.40 13.43 -12.45
C PRO A 68 6.43 12.89 -13.50
N GLY A 69 6.95 12.59 -14.68
CA GLY A 69 6.14 12.14 -15.82
C GLY A 69 5.20 13.20 -16.40
N GLY A 70 5.28 14.46 -15.96
CA GLY A 70 4.38 15.53 -16.41
C GLY A 70 2.96 15.39 -15.87
N ALA A 71 2.78 14.68 -14.75
CA ALA A 71 1.47 14.45 -14.15
C ALA A 71 0.77 15.77 -13.80
N ARG A 72 -0.52 15.88 -14.18
CA ARG A 72 -1.40 17.01 -13.88
C ARG A 72 -2.57 16.52 -13.05
N ILE A 73 -2.49 16.75 -11.73
CA ILE A 73 -3.46 16.22 -10.78
C ILE A 73 -4.00 17.28 -9.84
N GLU A 74 -5.17 17.01 -9.29
CA GLU A 74 -5.61 17.58 -8.02
C GLU A 74 -5.92 16.45 -7.05
N LEU A 75 -5.66 16.68 -5.76
CA LEU A 75 -6.00 15.75 -4.70
C LEU A 75 -7.46 15.93 -4.30
N LEU A 76 -8.12 14.83 -3.91
CA LEU A 76 -9.46 14.83 -3.34
C LEU A 76 -9.48 13.90 -2.12
N CYS A 77 -10.08 14.36 -1.02
CA CYS A 77 -10.42 13.53 0.12
C CYS A 77 -11.85 13.83 0.59
N GLU A 78 -12.62 12.80 0.90
CA GLU A 78 -14.03 12.92 1.31
C GLU A 78 -14.26 12.32 2.69
N VAL A 79 -15.08 13.01 3.49
CA VAL A 79 -15.52 12.58 4.83
C VAL A 79 -16.95 13.01 5.09
N VAL A 80 -17.58 12.46 6.13
CA VAL A 80 -18.83 13.02 6.64
C VAL A 80 -18.63 14.49 7.07
N GLU A 81 -19.62 15.34 6.83
CA GLU A 81 -19.51 16.79 6.96
C GLU A 81 -19.03 17.25 8.35
N THR A 82 -19.49 16.58 9.40
CA THR A 82 -19.12 16.89 10.79
C THR A 82 -17.62 16.67 11.06
N GLN A 83 -16.93 15.93 10.20
CA GLN A 83 -15.51 15.58 10.31
C GLN A 83 -14.62 16.28 9.27
N LYS A 84 -15.13 17.30 8.58
CA LYS A 84 -14.41 18.04 7.51
C LYS A 84 -12.97 18.48 7.80
N ALA A 85 -12.62 18.73 9.07
CA ALA A 85 -11.25 19.07 9.46
C ALA A 85 -10.27 17.91 9.19
N ALA A 86 -10.74 16.66 9.28
CA ALA A 86 -9.97 15.46 8.97
C ALA A 86 -9.53 15.44 7.51
N ALA A 87 -10.44 15.68 6.57
CA ALA A 87 -10.14 15.73 5.15
C ALA A 87 -9.16 16.86 4.81
N GLU A 88 -9.26 18.02 5.47
CA GLU A 88 -8.30 19.12 5.28
C GLU A 88 -6.87 18.71 5.68
N VAL A 89 -6.70 18.15 6.88
CA VAL A 89 -5.39 17.68 7.36
C VAL A 89 -4.84 16.61 6.41
N THR A 90 -5.68 15.65 6.02
CA THR A 90 -5.30 14.59 5.09
C THR A 90 -4.84 15.11 3.74
N VAL A 91 -5.56 16.07 3.14
CA VAL A 91 -5.16 16.68 1.86
C VAL A 91 -3.83 17.41 1.99
N ARG A 92 -3.58 18.11 3.11
CA ARG A 92 -2.29 18.76 3.36
C ARG A 92 -1.14 17.75 3.48
N ILE A 93 -1.35 16.65 4.20
CA ILE A 93 -0.38 15.55 4.33
C ILE A 93 -0.12 14.89 2.97
N ALA A 94 -1.19 14.57 2.23
CA ALA A 94 -1.09 13.98 0.89
C ALA A 94 -0.36 14.91 -0.08
N LEU A 95 -0.60 16.22 -0.01
CA LEU A 95 0.13 17.22 -0.79
C LEU A 95 1.64 17.18 -0.46
N GLN A 96 2.00 17.20 0.83
CA GLN A 96 3.41 17.10 1.24
C GLN A 96 4.06 15.80 0.76
N ARG A 97 3.33 14.66 0.81
CA ARG A 97 3.79 13.38 0.25
C ARG A 97 4.03 13.48 -1.25
N VAL A 98 3.05 13.97 -2.02
CA VAL A 98 3.17 14.13 -3.48
C VAL A 98 4.35 15.01 -3.85
N MET A 99 4.64 16.03 -3.04
CA MET A 99 5.79 16.90 -3.21
C MET A 99 7.14 16.29 -2.82
N GLY A 100 7.16 15.06 -2.28
CA GLY A 100 8.37 14.40 -1.79
C GLY A 100 8.95 15.03 -0.53
N ALA A 101 8.11 15.70 0.28
CA ALA A 101 8.51 16.40 1.50
C ALA A 101 8.31 15.56 2.78
N LEU A 102 7.82 14.32 2.67
CA LEU A 102 7.56 13.42 3.80
C LEU A 102 8.39 12.14 3.70
N GLY A 103 9.41 12.04 4.57
CA GLY A 103 10.26 10.85 4.69
C GLY A 103 10.95 10.47 3.38
N ASP A 104 11.07 9.17 3.12
CA ASP A 104 11.67 8.62 1.91
C ASP A 104 10.65 8.46 0.75
N ALA A 105 9.47 9.08 0.86
CA ALA A 105 8.43 8.93 -0.16
C ALA A 105 8.88 9.55 -1.50
N ALA A 106 8.75 8.77 -2.57
CA ALA A 106 8.99 9.28 -3.91
C ALA A 106 8.02 10.42 -4.24
N ARG A 107 8.55 11.50 -4.82
CA ARG A 107 7.76 12.60 -5.34
C ARG A 107 6.85 12.09 -6.47
N GLY A 108 5.58 12.49 -6.48
CA GLY A 108 4.62 12.18 -7.53
C GLY A 108 3.24 11.78 -7.01
N PRO A 109 2.26 11.58 -7.92
CA PRO A 109 0.91 11.12 -7.58
C PRO A 109 0.89 9.77 -6.86
N PHE A 110 -0.12 9.57 -6.02
CA PHE A 110 -0.42 8.24 -5.49
C PHE A 110 -0.88 7.34 -6.64
N GLN A 111 -0.28 6.15 -6.74
CA GLN A 111 -0.83 5.09 -7.59
C GLN A 111 -2.00 4.39 -6.87
N PRO A 112 -2.92 3.73 -7.60
CA PRO A 112 -3.95 2.93 -6.95
C PRO A 112 -3.33 1.85 -6.06
N GLY A 113 -3.74 1.81 -4.78
CA GLY A 113 -3.19 0.89 -3.78
C GLY A 113 -1.86 1.33 -3.15
N ASP A 114 -1.26 2.42 -3.61
CA ASP A 114 -0.09 3.03 -2.99
C ASP A 114 -0.47 3.60 -1.63
N VAL A 115 -0.07 2.90 -0.57
CA VAL A 115 -0.43 3.19 0.80
C VAL A 115 0.75 3.78 1.55
N TRP A 116 0.51 4.88 2.26
CA TRP A 116 1.45 5.45 3.20
C TRP A 116 0.90 5.28 4.62
N ILE A 117 1.69 4.65 5.49
CA ILE A 117 1.33 4.35 6.88
C ILE A 117 2.27 5.12 7.79
N ASN A 118 1.69 5.86 8.73
CA ASN A 118 2.42 6.60 9.75
C ASN A 118 2.44 5.82 11.08
N ASP A 119 3.44 6.12 11.90
CA ASP A 119 3.61 5.46 13.20
C ASP A 119 2.52 5.87 14.20
N VAL A 120 2.04 7.11 14.10
CA VAL A 120 1.00 7.70 14.95
C VAL A 120 -0.20 8.16 14.12
N PRO A 121 -1.42 8.24 14.69
CA PRO A 121 -2.58 8.75 13.98
C PRO A 121 -2.36 10.18 13.46
N PHE A 122 -2.87 10.47 12.26
CA PHE A 122 -2.82 11.83 11.68
C PHE A 122 -3.66 12.83 12.45
N LEU A 123 -4.69 12.32 13.12
CA LEU A 123 -5.69 13.09 13.82
C LEU A 123 -5.78 12.56 15.24
N ALA A 124 -5.57 13.43 16.22
CA ALA A 124 -5.71 13.06 17.62
C ALA A 124 -7.13 12.53 17.89
N GLY A 125 -7.21 11.42 18.64
CA GLY A 125 -8.49 10.80 18.98
C GLY A 125 -9.12 9.93 17.89
N THR A 126 -8.42 9.68 16.78
CA THR A 126 -8.88 8.73 15.75
C THR A 126 -7.94 7.55 15.61
N ARG A 127 -8.40 6.50 14.92
CA ARG A 127 -7.59 5.35 14.51
C ARG A 127 -6.92 5.53 13.15
N ILE A 128 -7.10 6.68 12.50
CA ILE A 128 -6.62 6.93 11.14
C ILE A 128 -5.12 7.18 11.17
N GLN A 129 -4.36 6.24 10.61
CA GLN A 129 -2.89 6.26 10.58
C GLN A 129 -2.32 6.06 9.17
N ALA A 130 -3.16 5.85 8.17
CA ALA A 130 -2.70 5.60 6.82
C ALA A 130 -3.56 6.34 5.79
N ILE A 131 -2.97 6.58 4.62
CA ILE A 131 -3.65 7.12 3.45
C ILE A 131 -3.31 6.24 2.25
N VAL A 132 -4.26 6.08 1.34
CA VAL A 132 -4.06 5.30 0.11
C VAL A 132 -4.60 6.05 -1.10
N GLY A 133 -3.90 5.95 -2.23
CA GLY A 133 -4.43 6.37 -3.52
C GLY A 133 -5.44 5.37 -4.07
N VAL A 134 -6.54 5.85 -4.62
CA VAL A 134 -7.59 5.01 -5.20
C VAL A 134 -7.95 5.45 -6.61
N ASP A 135 -8.51 4.53 -7.39
CA ASP A 135 -8.98 4.78 -8.76
C ASP A 135 -10.51 4.89 -8.83
N ALA A 136 -11.03 4.94 -10.06
CA ALA A 136 -12.46 5.02 -10.34
C ALA A 136 -13.28 3.85 -9.76
N GLN A 137 -12.69 2.68 -9.48
CA GLN A 137 -13.42 1.55 -8.87
C GLN A 137 -13.87 1.87 -7.45
N TRP A 138 -13.13 2.72 -6.73
CA TRP A 138 -13.45 3.11 -5.36
C TRP A 138 -14.70 4.00 -5.29
N SER A 139 -14.71 5.07 -6.08
CA SER A 139 -15.78 6.06 -6.02
C SER A 139 -16.90 5.78 -7.01
N GLY A 140 -16.67 4.92 -8.02
CA GLY A 140 -17.55 4.74 -9.17
C GLY A 140 -17.63 5.99 -10.06
N ARG A 141 -16.63 6.88 -9.98
CA ARG A 141 -16.61 8.18 -10.69
C ARG A 141 -15.46 8.20 -11.69
N ASP A 142 -15.70 8.83 -12.84
CA ASP A 142 -14.61 9.19 -13.74
C ASP A 142 -13.72 10.22 -13.04
N GLN A 143 -12.44 9.88 -12.91
CA GLN A 143 -11.44 10.75 -12.30
C GLN A 143 -10.80 11.69 -13.31
N ASN A 144 -11.07 11.54 -14.61
CA ASN A 144 -10.52 12.43 -15.62
C ASN A 144 -11.14 13.82 -15.55
N VAL A 145 -10.30 14.84 -15.75
CA VAL A 145 -10.72 16.22 -15.88
C VAL A 145 -10.65 16.61 -17.35
N HIS A 146 -11.79 17.08 -17.87
CA HIS A 146 -11.95 17.47 -19.25
C HIS A 146 -12.06 18.99 -19.40
N ASP A 147 -11.45 19.51 -20.46
CA ASP A 147 -11.62 20.91 -20.89
C ASP A 147 -13.02 21.15 -21.52
N GLU A 148 -13.21 22.35 -22.08
CA GLU A 148 -14.46 22.74 -22.73
C GLU A 148 -14.73 21.98 -24.04
N ASN A 149 -13.69 21.44 -24.67
CA ASN A 149 -13.77 20.65 -25.89
C ASN A 149 -13.94 19.15 -25.61
N GLY A 150 -13.93 18.75 -24.33
CA GLY A 150 -14.00 17.36 -23.89
C GLY A 150 -12.65 16.63 -23.88
N ALA A 151 -11.54 17.31 -24.15
CA ALA A 151 -10.21 16.70 -24.08
C ALA A 151 -9.76 16.53 -22.63
N VAL A 152 -9.11 15.40 -22.31
CA VAL A 152 -8.56 15.14 -20.98
C VAL A 152 -7.34 16.04 -20.75
N VAL A 153 -7.38 16.84 -19.69
CA VAL A 153 -6.30 17.77 -19.31
C VAL A 153 -5.56 17.37 -18.03
N GLY A 154 -6.08 16.40 -17.29
CA GLY A 154 -5.53 15.87 -16.05
C GLY A 154 -6.51 14.93 -15.37
N TRP A 155 -6.26 14.57 -14.12
CA TRP A 155 -7.15 13.70 -13.35
C TRP A 155 -7.17 14.03 -11.85
N VAL A 156 -8.19 13.55 -11.17
CA VAL A 156 -8.35 13.65 -9.72
C VAL A 156 -7.66 12.45 -9.07
N ASN A 157 -6.64 12.70 -8.25
CA ASN A 157 -5.99 11.68 -7.46
C ASN A 157 -6.66 11.60 -6.09
N GLU A 158 -7.68 10.75 -6.01
CA GLU A 158 -8.46 10.56 -4.78
C GLU A 158 -7.61 9.81 -3.74
N VAL A 159 -7.61 10.33 -2.50
CA VAL A 159 -6.92 9.74 -1.36
C VAL A 159 -7.91 9.41 -0.25
N VAL A 160 -7.77 8.21 0.31
CA VAL A 160 -8.67 7.67 1.33
C VAL A 160 -7.92 7.50 2.64
N MET A 161 -8.55 7.92 3.74
CA MET A 161 -8.05 7.73 5.09
C MET A 161 -8.30 6.31 5.57
N LEU A 162 -7.26 5.67 6.08
CA LEU A 162 -7.25 4.30 6.56
C LEU A 162 -6.85 4.24 8.04
N THR A 163 -7.40 3.27 8.75
CA THR A 163 -6.81 2.81 10.00
C THR A 163 -5.49 2.10 9.73
N ARG A 164 -4.69 1.86 10.77
CA ARG A 164 -3.42 1.14 10.60
C ARG A 164 -3.59 -0.29 10.10
N ASN A 165 -4.64 -0.99 10.53
CA ASN A 165 -4.88 -2.37 10.10
C ASN A 165 -5.33 -2.43 8.65
N GLU A 166 -6.21 -1.50 8.24
CA GLU A 166 -6.59 -1.32 6.83
C GLU A 166 -5.37 -0.98 5.97
N GLY A 167 -4.52 -0.06 6.41
CA GLY A 167 -3.29 0.29 5.70
C GLY A 167 -2.35 -0.90 5.51
N LYS A 168 -2.15 -1.72 6.56
CA LYS A 168 -1.39 -2.97 6.47
C LYS A 168 -2.04 -3.99 5.54
N ARG A 169 -3.37 -4.09 5.57
CA ARG A 169 -4.12 -4.98 4.69
C ARG A 169 -3.89 -4.59 3.22
N VAL A 170 -3.97 -3.29 2.90
CA VAL A 170 -3.67 -2.79 1.56
C VAL A 170 -2.22 -3.04 1.16
N ALA A 171 -1.26 -2.79 2.05
CA ALA A 171 0.15 -3.02 1.78
C ALA A 171 0.48 -4.49 1.45
N VAL A 172 -0.35 -5.43 1.93
CA VAL A 172 -0.13 -6.88 1.80
C VAL A 172 -0.95 -7.50 0.68
N ASP A 173 -2.25 -7.21 0.66
CA ASP A 173 -3.22 -7.89 -0.22
C ASP A 173 -3.75 -6.95 -1.33
N GLY A 174 -3.28 -5.70 -1.40
CA GLY A 174 -3.76 -4.70 -2.34
C GLY A 174 -5.09 -4.04 -1.93
N ILE A 175 -5.65 -3.22 -2.82
CA ILE A 175 -6.83 -2.38 -2.50
C ILE A 175 -8.17 -3.14 -2.53
N VAL A 176 -8.23 -4.29 -3.21
CA VAL A 176 -9.48 -5.03 -3.46
C VAL A 176 -10.28 -5.35 -2.19
N PRO A 177 -9.68 -5.89 -1.10
CA PRO A 177 -10.43 -6.16 0.13
C PRO A 177 -11.08 -4.90 0.73
N LEU A 178 -10.42 -3.74 0.57
CA LEU A 178 -10.96 -2.47 1.05
C LEU A 178 -12.14 -2.00 0.20
N ILE A 179 -12.09 -2.17 -1.13
CA ILE A 179 -13.20 -1.86 -2.04
C ILE A 179 -14.43 -2.69 -1.69
N GLU A 180 -14.25 -4.00 -1.47
CA GLU A 180 -15.33 -4.92 -1.09
C GLU A 180 -15.96 -4.52 0.26
N ALA A 181 -15.13 -4.20 1.26
CA ALA A 181 -15.60 -3.76 2.56
C ALA A 181 -16.35 -2.40 2.48
N ALA A 182 -15.84 -1.46 1.70
CA ALA A 182 -16.49 -0.17 1.48
C ALA A 182 -17.82 -0.32 0.73
N ALA A 183 -17.94 -1.28 -0.20
CA ALA A 183 -19.20 -1.60 -0.86
C ALA A 183 -20.22 -2.21 0.11
N ALA A 184 -19.78 -3.04 1.06
CA ALA A 184 -20.63 -3.63 2.09
C ALA A 184 -21.09 -2.61 3.15
N ALA A 185 -20.27 -1.60 3.45
CA ALA A 185 -20.58 -0.53 4.40
C ALA A 185 -20.29 0.88 3.84
N PRO A 186 -21.08 1.38 2.87
CA PRO A 186 -20.76 2.62 2.13
C PRO A 186 -20.63 3.88 2.98
N ALA A 187 -21.32 3.96 4.11
CA ALA A 187 -21.22 5.10 5.02
C ALA A 187 -19.90 5.11 5.80
N ALA A 188 -19.37 3.93 6.14
CA ALA A 188 -18.17 3.80 6.95
C ALA A 188 -16.95 4.41 6.25
N ARG A 189 -16.86 4.30 4.92
CA ARG A 189 -15.73 4.83 4.14
C ARG A 189 -15.47 6.33 4.32
N PHE A 190 -16.49 7.09 4.76
CA PHE A 190 -16.41 8.54 4.99
C PHE A 190 -16.27 8.91 6.47
N ASP A 191 -16.42 7.96 7.39
CA ASP A 191 -16.35 8.19 8.83
C ASP A 191 -14.93 7.92 9.34
N VAL A 192 -14.25 8.93 9.87
CA VAL A 192 -12.90 8.82 10.43
C VAL A 192 -12.87 8.27 11.85
N LEU A 193 -14.03 8.14 12.50
CA LEU A 193 -14.18 7.60 13.85
C LEU A 193 -14.60 6.12 13.84
N ARG A 194 -14.75 5.52 12.66
CA ARG A 194 -15.05 4.09 12.51
C ARG A 194 -13.96 3.19 13.11
N ASP A 195 -14.36 1.94 13.36
CA ASP A 195 -13.42 0.83 13.50
C ASP A 195 -12.93 0.32 12.13
N ASP A 196 -11.99 -0.62 12.15
CA ASP A 196 -11.39 -1.18 10.94
C ASP A 196 -12.47 -1.80 10.02
N MET A 197 -12.50 -1.40 8.74
CA MET A 197 -13.42 -1.98 7.74
C MET A 197 -12.96 -3.36 7.28
N VAL A 198 -11.67 -3.66 7.42
CA VAL A 198 -11.08 -4.95 7.08
C VAL A 198 -10.24 -5.45 8.25
N GLU A 199 -10.27 -6.76 8.46
CA GLU A 199 -9.39 -7.43 9.41
C GLU A 199 -7.92 -7.21 9.05
N PRO A 200 -7.01 -7.18 10.04
CA PRO A 200 -5.58 -7.11 9.78
C PRO A 200 -5.14 -8.30 8.92
N PRO A 201 -4.08 -8.14 8.10
CA PRO A 201 -3.56 -9.25 7.33
C PRO A 201 -3.12 -10.39 8.27
N ALA A 202 -3.41 -11.62 7.87
CA ALA A 202 -2.99 -12.80 8.62
C ALA A 202 -1.48 -12.74 8.92
N PRO A 203 -1.06 -13.01 10.16
CA PRO A 203 0.35 -13.01 10.50
C PRO A 203 1.07 -14.12 9.72
N VAL A 204 2.27 -13.82 9.26
CA VAL A 204 3.16 -14.87 8.75
C VAL A 204 3.57 -15.73 9.95
N PRO A 205 3.42 -17.07 9.86
CA PRO A 205 3.85 -17.99 10.91
C PRO A 205 5.32 -17.77 11.29
N ARG A 206 5.68 -18.03 12.55
CA ARG A 206 7.06 -17.85 13.06
C ARG A 206 7.93 -19.09 12.85
N GLU A 207 7.33 -20.15 12.31
CA GLU A 207 7.95 -21.42 12.04
C GLU A 207 9.10 -21.25 11.03
N PRO A 208 10.20 -22.00 11.21
CA PRO A 208 11.27 -21.99 10.24
C PRO A 208 10.80 -22.61 8.92
N CYS A 209 11.33 -22.08 7.83
CA CYS A 209 11.27 -22.69 6.52
C CYS A 209 12.64 -23.30 6.21
N LEU A 210 12.63 -24.56 5.77
CA LEU A 210 13.80 -25.19 5.19
C LEU A 210 14.00 -24.61 3.79
N VAL A 211 15.19 -24.09 3.52
CA VAL A 211 15.52 -23.46 2.24
C VAL A 211 16.80 -24.07 1.72
N THR A 212 16.85 -24.40 0.44
CA THR A 212 18.09 -24.83 -0.21
C THR A 212 19.07 -23.67 -0.27
N LEU A 213 20.37 -23.97 -0.17
CA LEU A 213 21.40 -22.94 -0.34
C LEU A 213 21.33 -22.30 -1.74
N ASP A 214 20.97 -23.08 -2.76
CA ASP A 214 20.77 -22.59 -4.13
C ASP A 214 19.59 -21.59 -4.23
N ALA A 215 18.49 -21.79 -3.51
CA ALA A 215 17.38 -20.83 -3.47
C ALA A 215 17.73 -19.52 -2.77
N LEU A 216 18.66 -19.53 -1.80
CA LEU A 216 19.17 -18.31 -1.20
C LEU A 216 20.04 -17.50 -2.16
N GLU A 217 20.79 -18.18 -3.03
CA GLU A 217 21.65 -17.53 -4.01
C GLU A 217 20.87 -17.04 -5.25
N ARG A 218 19.95 -17.87 -5.76
CA ARG A 218 19.26 -17.63 -7.04
C ARG A 218 17.84 -17.10 -6.90
N GLY A 219 17.29 -17.11 -5.69
CA GLY A 219 15.92 -16.74 -5.40
C GLY A 219 14.98 -17.95 -5.31
N VAL A 220 13.98 -17.82 -4.45
CA VAL A 220 12.93 -18.83 -4.26
C VAL A 220 11.98 -18.81 -5.46
N ARG A 221 11.77 -19.97 -6.08
CA ARG A 221 10.80 -20.17 -7.17
C ARG A 221 9.73 -21.20 -6.85
N TRP A 222 9.88 -21.91 -5.74
CA TRP A 222 8.87 -22.82 -5.23
C TRP A 222 8.87 -22.76 -3.71
N MET A 223 7.69 -22.72 -3.12
CA MET A 223 7.48 -22.85 -1.69
C MET A 223 6.32 -23.81 -1.45
N GLN A 224 6.48 -24.74 -0.52
CA GLN A 224 5.41 -25.65 -0.13
C GLN A 224 5.27 -25.72 1.38
N ARG A 225 4.08 -26.09 1.83
CA ARG A 225 3.84 -26.53 3.19
C ARG A 225 3.60 -28.04 3.16
N ASP A 226 4.51 -28.83 3.70
CA ASP A 226 4.38 -30.29 3.70
C ASP A 226 3.22 -30.77 4.58
N ALA A 227 2.91 -32.07 4.52
CA ALA A 227 1.83 -32.67 5.30
C ALA A 227 2.05 -32.59 6.82
N ASP A 228 3.30 -32.46 7.26
CA ASP A 228 3.69 -32.25 8.67
C ASP A 228 3.61 -30.76 9.08
N GLY A 229 3.20 -29.88 8.15
CA GLY A 229 2.99 -28.45 8.37
C GLY A 229 4.25 -27.59 8.23
N ARG A 230 5.38 -28.18 7.81
CA ARG A 230 6.67 -27.49 7.67
C ARG A 230 6.80 -26.83 6.30
N TYR A 231 7.48 -25.69 6.25
CA TYR A 231 7.74 -25.00 5.00
C TYR A 231 9.05 -25.46 4.36
N LEU A 232 9.02 -25.66 3.04
CA LEU A 232 10.19 -25.92 2.20
C LEU A 232 10.19 -24.91 1.04
N ALA A 233 11.32 -24.26 0.78
CA ALA A 233 11.51 -23.37 -0.35
C ALA A 233 12.74 -23.75 -1.19
N ILE A 234 12.59 -23.77 -2.51
CA ILE A 234 13.63 -24.19 -3.47
C ILE A 234 13.66 -23.27 -4.71
N SER A 235 14.75 -23.32 -5.50
CA SER A 235 14.96 -22.51 -6.71
C SER A 235 14.39 -23.17 -7.98
N LEU A 236 14.07 -24.48 -7.89
CA LEU A 236 13.72 -25.36 -9.02
C LEU A 236 14.89 -25.63 -9.98
N THR A 237 16.13 -25.26 -9.62
CA THR A 237 17.34 -25.65 -10.35
C THR A 237 18.12 -26.78 -9.69
N GLU A 238 17.68 -27.21 -8.51
CA GLU A 238 18.29 -28.31 -7.76
C GLU A 238 18.04 -29.69 -8.42
N SER A 239 19.05 -30.55 -8.45
CA SER A 239 18.89 -31.95 -8.88
C SER A 239 18.32 -32.81 -7.75
N ALA A 240 17.86 -34.01 -8.08
CA ALA A 240 17.38 -34.97 -7.09
C ALA A 240 18.48 -35.35 -6.07
N GLU A 241 19.73 -35.51 -6.52
CA GLU A 241 20.87 -35.79 -5.65
C GLU A 241 21.17 -34.61 -4.71
N TYR A 242 21.03 -33.38 -5.20
CA TYR A 242 21.21 -32.18 -4.38
C TYR A 242 20.15 -32.09 -3.27
N LEU A 243 18.89 -32.32 -3.63
CA LEU A 243 17.76 -32.31 -2.69
C LEU A 243 17.81 -33.45 -1.67
N ALA A 244 18.55 -34.53 -1.97
CA ALA A 244 18.74 -35.66 -1.06
C ALA A 244 19.80 -35.42 0.03
N ASP A 245 20.68 -34.42 -0.15
CA ASP A 245 21.74 -34.11 0.80
C ASP A 245 21.30 -33.03 1.81
N PRO A 246 21.18 -33.34 3.11
CA PRO A 246 20.72 -32.40 4.12
C PRO A 246 21.65 -31.19 4.32
N GLU A 247 22.94 -31.29 3.97
CA GLU A 247 23.90 -30.18 4.10
C GLU A 247 23.61 -29.04 3.10
N ASN A 248 22.78 -29.31 2.09
CA ASN A 248 22.33 -28.32 1.12
C ASN A 248 21.14 -27.49 1.60
N PHE A 249 20.67 -27.70 2.84
CA PHE A 249 19.54 -26.99 3.41
C PHE A 249 19.96 -26.15 4.61
N THR A 250 19.26 -25.05 4.81
CA THR A 250 19.31 -24.26 6.04
C THR A 250 17.91 -23.90 6.49
N ALA A 251 17.75 -23.64 7.79
CA ALA A 251 16.49 -23.17 8.37
C ALA A 251 16.56 -21.66 8.54
N ILE A 252 15.64 -20.93 7.90
CA ILE A 252 15.48 -19.49 8.10
C ILE A 252 14.04 -19.17 8.50
N ALA A 253 13.84 -18.03 9.17
CA ALA A 253 12.49 -17.64 9.56
C ALA A 253 11.63 -17.40 8.30
N LEU A 254 10.42 -17.97 8.25
CA LEU A 254 9.53 -17.79 7.10
C LEU A 254 9.27 -16.31 6.78
N ALA A 255 9.20 -15.47 7.82
CA ALA A 255 9.09 -14.03 7.67
C ALA A 255 10.26 -13.39 6.90
N GLU A 256 11.49 -13.89 7.05
CA GLU A 256 12.66 -13.38 6.31
C GLU A 256 12.56 -13.71 4.82
N ILE A 257 12.07 -14.90 4.46
CA ILE A 257 11.80 -15.25 3.06
C ILE A 257 10.76 -14.32 2.46
N VAL A 258 9.66 -14.11 3.20
CA VAL A 258 8.56 -13.25 2.74
C VAL A 258 9.00 -11.78 2.59
N VAL A 259 9.97 -11.31 3.40
CA VAL A 259 10.56 -9.97 3.20
C VAL A 259 11.31 -9.90 1.86
N GLY A 260 12.06 -10.94 1.50
CA GLY A 260 12.77 -11.01 0.21
C GLY A 260 11.86 -11.28 -0.99
N VAL A 261 10.74 -11.98 -0.78
CA VAL A 261 9.77 -12.36 -1.80
C VAL A 261 8.34 -12.03 -1.34
N PRO A 262 7.93 -10.74 -1.39
CA PRO A 262 6.66 -10.28 -0.81
C PRO A 262 5.41 -10.98 -1.35
N SER A 263 5.45 -11.42 -2.61
CA SER A 263 4.35 -12.15 -3.27
C SER A 263 4.01 -13.48 -2.59
N LEU A 264 4.94 -14.09 -1.86
CA LEU A 264 4.70 -15.33 -1.11
C LEU A 264 3.97 -15.11 0.21
N ARG A 265 3.76 -13.87 0.65
CA ARG A 265 3.14 -13.56 1.95
C ARG A 265 1.76 -14.20 2.12
N GLY A 266 0.91 -14.08 1.09
CA GLY A 266 -0.45 -14.60 1.13
C GLY A 266 -0.47 -16.12 1.29
N PHE A 267 0.45 -16.81 0.60
CA PHE A 267 0.66 -18.25 0.74
C PHE A 267 1.22 -18.58 2.12
N ALA A 268 2.33 -17.97 2.53
CA ALA A 268 2.96 -18.20 3.83
C ALA A 268 1.98 -18.05 5.00
N ALA A 269 1.06 -17.08 4.95
CA ALA A 269 0.08 -16.85 6.01
C ALA A 269 -1.13 -17.80 6.01
N ARG A 270 -1.48 -18.40 4.87
CA ARG A 270 -2.76 -19.15 4.71
C ARG A 270 -2.60 -20.59 4.26
N ALA A 271 -1.42 -20.98 3.77
CA ALA A 271 -1.15 -22.29 3.19
C ALA A 271 -1.55 -23.41 4.16
N GLN A 272 -2.34 -24.35 3.67
CA GLN A 272 -2.64 -25.58 4.37
C GLN A 272 -1.54 -26.63 4.12
N PRO A 273 -1.35 -27.60 5.03
CA PRO A 273 -0.50 -28.74 4.77
C PRO A 273 -0.90 -29.42 3.44
N GLY A 274 0.08 -29.64 2.57
CA GLY A 274 -0.14 -30.20 1.23
C GLY A 274 -0.30 -29.16 0.13
N GLU A 275 -0.15 -27.86 0.39
CA GLU A 275 -0.22 -26.82 -0.65
C GLU A 275 1.16 -26.33 -1.08
N TYR A 276 1.22 -25.75 -2.28
CA TYR A 276 2.42 -25.11 -2.83
C TYR A 276 2.11 -23.78 -3.53
N ALA A 277 3.17 -22.99 -3.67
CA ALA A 277 3.29 -21.83 -4.53
C ALA A 277 4.48 -22.04 -5.47
N MET A 278 4.31 -21.82 -6.77
CA MET A 278 5.35 -21.96 -7.79
C MET A 278 5.43 -20.72 -8.66
N LEU A 279 6.64 -20.27 -8.98
CA LEU A 279 6.88 -19.14 -9.87
C LEU A 279 7.06 -19.64 -11.31
N GLU A 280 6.07 -19.40 -12.15
CA GLU A 280 6.10 -19.65 -13.60
C GLU A 280 6.30 -18.34 -14.35
N GLY A 281 7.46 -18.19 -15.01
CA GLY A 281 7.87 -16.88 -15.52
C GLY A 281 8.00 -15.89 -14.37
N ASP A 282 7.14 -14.87 -14.38
CA ASP A 282 7.04 -13.82 -13.36
C ASP A 282 5.74 -13.90 -12.52
N VAL A 283 4.99 -15.00 -12.64
CA VAL A 283 3.68 -15.18 -11.97
C VAL A 283 3.73 -16.34 -11.00
N TRP A 284 3.26 -16.13 -9.78
CA TRP A 284 3.07 -17.19 -8.80
C TRP A 284 1.75 -17.93 -9.06
N SER A 285 1.82 -19.23 -9.26
CA SER A 285 0.70 -20.16 -9.25
C SER A 285 0.62 -20.88 -7.90
N PHE A 286 -0.58 -21.31 -7.52
CA PHE A 286 -0.84 -21.97 -6.24
C PHE A 286 -1.66 -23.24 -6.48
N GLY A 287 -1.39 -24.31 -5.73
CA GLY A 287 -2.12 -25.56 -5.88
C GLY A 287 -1.87 -26.58 -4.78
N ALA A 288 -2.49 -27.74 -4.92
CA ALA A 288 -2.26 -28.88 -4.06
C ALA A 288 -1.08 -29.72 -4.57
N LEU A 289 -0.22 -30.20 -3.66
CA LEU A 289 0.92 -31.06 -3.97
C LEU A 289 0.48 -32.35 -4.68
N SER A 290 -0.73 -32.85 -4.41
CA SER A 290 -1.32 -34.00 -5.12
C SER A 290 -1.41 -33.81 -6.62
N ASP A 291 -1.52 -32.56 -7.08
CA ASP A 291 -1.82 -32.20 -8.46
C ASP A 291 -0.55 -31.76 -9.21
N SER A 292 0.54 -31.54 -8.47
CA SER A 292 1.72 -30.81 -8.96
C SER A 292 2.63 -31.60 -9.89
N GLY A 293 2.55 -32.94 -9.91
CA GLY A 293 3.56 -33.79 -10.55
C GLY A 293 5.01 -33.53 -10.08
N ALA A 294 5.17 -32.68 -9.06
CA ALA A 294 6.44 -32.21 -8.54
C ALA A 294 7.19 -33.36 -7.86
N PRO A 295 8.52 -33.26 -7.71
CA PRO A 295 9.26 -34.24 -6.94
C PRO A 295 8.61 -34.35 -5.57
N ALA A 296 7.94 -35.47 -5.31
CA ALA A 296 7.55 -35.81 -3.97
C ALA A 296 8.83 -35.65 -3.14
N ALA A 297 8.77 -34.86 -2.07
CA ALA A 297 9.74 -34.95 -0.99
C ALA A 297 9.56 -36.31 -0.28
N GLY A 298 9.65 -37.38 -1.08
CA GLY A 298 9.47 -38.78 -0.77
C GLY A 298 10.81 -39.40 -0.44
N THR A 299 11.65 -38.68 0.28
CA THR A 299 12.60 -39.26 1.22
C THR A 299 12.90 -38.17 2.22
N ARG A 300 12.31 -38.30 3.41
CA ARG A 300 12.57 -37.43 4.55
C ARG A 300 14.08 -37.33 4.76
N PRO A 301 14.73 -36.16 4.75
CA PRO A 301 15.88 -35.99 5.60
C PRO A 301 15.32 -36.10 7.02
N ASN A 302 15.70 -37.15 7.75
CA ASN A 302 15.42 -37.27 9.16
C ASN A 302 16.25 -36.20 9.88
N PRO A 303 15.67 -35.11 10.42
CA PRO A 303 16.44 -34.18 11.21
C PRO A 303 16.64 -34.82 12.58
N ALA A 304 17.63 -35.70 12.69
CA ALA A 304 18.08 -36.18 13.98
C ALA A 304 18.65 -35.00 14.77
N SER A 305 17.82 -34.48 15.69
CA SER A 305 18.14 -33.60 16.83
C SER A 305 18.83 -32.24 16.56
N PRO A 306 18.22 -31.11 16.99
CA PRO A 306 18.93 -29.84 17.09
C PRO A 306 19.79 -29.83 18.36
N HIS A 307 20.97 -30.45 18.29
CA HIS A 307 22.08 -30.16 19.19
C HIS A 307 23.27 -29.62 18.38
N ALA A 308 23.04 -28.53 17.66
CA ALA A 308 24.11 -27.61 17.29
C ALA A 308 23.82 -26.29 17.98
N ALA A 309 24.48 -26.08 19.11
CA ALA A 309 24.48 -24.80 19.82
C ALA A 309 24.91 -23.66 18.88
N PRO A 310 24.47 -22.42 19.12
CA PRO A 310 24.94 -21.28 18.35
C PRO A 310 26.46 -21.17 18.51
N ARG A 311 27.20 -21.11 17.39
CA ARG A 311 28.60 -20.68 17.45
C ARG A 311 28.62 -19.20 17.84
N GLU A 312 28.76 -18.94 19.14
CA GLU A 312 29.16 -17.64 19.64
C GLU A 312 30.48 -17.25 18.98
N ARG A 313 30.44 -16.18 18.17
CA ARG A 313 31.66 -15.49 17.75
C ARG A 313 32.25 -14.83 19.00
N SER A 314 33.19 -15.53 19.64
CA SER A 314 34.12 -14.93 20.59
C SER A 314 34.87 -13.79 19.89
N ARG A 315 34.42 -12.55 20.13
CA ARG A 315 35.25 -11.37 19.94
C ARG A 315 36.19 -11.33 21.14
N ARG A 316 37.48 -11.51 20.86
CA ARG A 316 38.56 -11.32 21.81
C ARG A 316 38.53 -9.88 22.32
N ASP A 317 38.63 -9.74 23.63
CA ASP A 317 39.11 -8.52 24.27
C ASP A 317 40.57 -8.28 23.85
N PRO A 318 40.97 -7.02 23.59
CA PRO A 318 42.38 -6.69 23.46
C PRO A 318 43.01 -6.60 24.86
N GLU A 319 44.06 -7.39 25.07
CA GLU A 319 44.97 -7.24 26.20
C GLU A 319 45.58 -5.83 26.21
N GLU A 320 45.46 -5.17 27.37
CA GLU A 320 46.35 -4.09 27.77
C GLU A 320 47.78 -4.61 27.94
N SER A 321 48.75 -3.93 27.34
CA SER A 321 50.10 -3.86 27.91
C SER A 321 50.86 -2.63 27.39
N VAL A 322 51.17 -1.75 28.36
CA VAL A 322 52.18 -0.67 28.43
C VAL A 322 51.90 0.63 27.67
#